data_AF-A0A3L6QUD7-F1
#
_entry.id   AF-A0A3L6QUD7-F1
#
_cell.length_a   1.000
_cell.length_b   1.000
_cell.length_c   1.000
_cell.angle_alpha   90.00
_cell.angle_beta   90.00
_cell.angle_gamma   90.00
#
_symmetry.space_group_name_H-M   'P 1'
#
loop_
_entity.id
_entity.type
_entity.pdbx_description
1 polymer ?
#
loop_
_entity_poly.entity_id
_entity_poly.type
_entity_poly.pdbx_seq_one_letter_code
_entity_poly.pdbx_strand_id
1 'polypeptide(L)'
;MSPTGVSVSTVAATVSATETHVLKIEGYRRLKAMHGTYKCLESSRFQVAGHTWKICCYPNGDFRENAGFVSLHLELDEPAAAPAKDVLAEVTFSLVRHPGAPASLLPPHSGSFTTTYNRVGIRRRGFGRFLANQKLDWFSGYLRDDCVAVRCDITVVEKSPAREEEEVAQARVVEMLGLLCDCKDELCKRRHARAARRAFVGLGLRQALVKFFLRCFHV
;
A
#
# COMPACT_ATOMS: atom_id res chain seq x y z
N MET A 1 17.46 43.41 -21.84
CA MET A 1 17.02 42.63 -20.66
C MET A 1 17.05 41.18 -21.07
N SER A 2 17.94 40.37 -20.50
CA SER A 2 18.03 38.94 -20.79
C SER A 2 16.72 38.26 -20.36
N PRO A 3 16.16 37.32 -21.13
CA PRO A 3 14.97 36.62 -20.71
C PRO A 3 15.28 35.86 -19.40
N THR A 4 14.45 36.07 -18.39
CA THR A 4 14.52 35.33 -17.13
C THR A 4 14.24 33.86 -17.45
N GLY A 5 15.27 33.02 -17.42
CA GLY A 5 15.11 31.58 -17.56
C GLY A 5 14.39 31.04 -16.34
N VAL A 6 13.20 30.48 -16.53
CA VAL A 6 12.49 29.76 -15.48
C VAL A 6 12.96 28.31 -15.50
N SER A 7 13.55 27.85 -14.40
CA SER A 7 13.92 26.44 -14.20
C SER A 7 12.76 25.70 -13.54
N VAL A 8 12.45 24.51 -14.06
CA VAL A 8 11.40 23.62 -13.54
C VAL A 8 12.04 22.26 -13.26
N SER A 9 11.70 21.66 -12.12
CA SER A 9 12.09 20.29 -11.79
C SER A 9 10.87 19.47 -11.39
N THR A 10 10.86 18.20 -11.81
CA THR A 10 9.77 17.27 -11.51
C THR A 10 10.27 16.13 -10.63
N VAL A 11 9.51 15.83 -9.58
CA VAL A 11 9.71 14.67 -8.70
C VAL A 11 8.46 13.80 -8.80
N ALA A 12 8.64 12.51 -9.07
CA ALA A 12 7.56 11.54 -9.13
C ALA A 12 7.78 10.38 -8.15
N ALA A 13 6.68 9.75 -7.74
CA ALA A 13 6.69 8.46 -7.09
C ALA A 13 6.36 7.39 -8.13
N THR A 14 7.18 6.35 -8.21
CA THR A 14 7.04 5.26 -9.18
C THR A 14 6.91 3.93 -8.44
N VAL A 15 6.03 3.07 -8.92
CA VAL A 15 5.95 1.69 -8.44
C VAL A 15 7.18 0.93 -8.94
N SER A 16 7.95 0.37 -8.01
CA SER A 16 9.11 -0.46 -8.32
C SER A 16 8.67 -1.90 -8.63
N ALA A 17 7.84 -2.48 -7.76
CA ALA A 17 7.21 -3.78 -7.99
C ALA A 17 5.92 -3.94 -7.18
N THR A 18 5.01 -4.77 -7.67
CA THR A 18 3.83 -5.25 -6.95
C THR A 18 3.81 -6.78 -7.00
N GLU A 19 3.61 -7.42 -5.86
CA GLU A 19 3.61 -8.88 -5.73
C GLU A 19 2.52 -9.34 -4.76
N THR A 20 2.07 -10.58 -4.93
CA THR A 20 1.10 -11.22 -4.03
C THR A 20 1.73 -12.46 -3.41
N HIS A 21 1.77 -12.52 -2.08
CA HIS A 21 2.17 -13.71 -1.34
C HIS A 21 1.01 -14.26 -0.51
N VAL A 22 0.84 -15.58 -0.48
CA VAL A 22 -0.21 -16.24 0.30
C VAL A 22 0.42 -17.18 1.32
N LEU A 23 0.17 -16.92 2.60
CA LEU A 23 0.50 -17.82 3.70
C LEU A 23 -0.70 -18.74 3.95
N LYS A 24 -0.54 -20.03 3.64
CA LYS A 24 -1.45 -21.09 4.06
C LYS A 24 -0.96 -21.69 5.38
N ILE A 25 -1.84 -21.78 6.36
CA ILE A 25 -1.59 -22.36 7.67
C ILE A 25 -2.46 -23.61 7.79
N GLU A 26 -1.83 -24.77 7.86
CA GLU A 26 -2.48 -26.06 8.05
C GLU A 26 -2.35 -26.51 9.51
N GLY A 27 -3.40 -27.10 10.07
CA GLY A 27 -3.42 -27.45 11.49
C GLY A 27 -3.56 -26.23 12.41
N TYR A 28 -4.29 -25.20 11.97
CA TYR A 28 -4.36 -23.89 12.63
C TYR A 28 -4.72 -23.97 14.11
N ARG A 29 -5.72 -24.76 14.49
CA ARG A 29 -6.14 -24.95 15.89
C ARG A 29 -5.03 -25.58 16.73
N ARG A 30 -4.30 -26.56 16.17
CA ARG A 30 -3.16 -27.20 16.85
C ARG A 30 -2.02 -26.21 17.03
N LEU A 31 -1.64 -25.49 15.98
CA LEU A 31 -0.59 -24.48 16.03
C LEU A 31 -0.93 -23.36 17.03
N LYS A 32 -2.18 -22.90 17.04
CA LYS A 32 -2.70 -21.93 18.01
C LYS A 32 -2.65 -22.46 19.45
N ALA A 33 -2.93 -23.74 19.69
CA ALA A 33 -2.85 -24.34 21.02
C ALA A 33 -1.39 -24.56 21.50
N MET A 34 -0.48 -24.91 20.59
CA MET A 34 0.93 -25.15 20.91
C MET A 34 1.72 -23.85 21.13
N HIS A 35 1.36 -22.78 20.43
CA HIS A 35 2.05 -21.51 20.55
C HIS A 35 1.47 -20.67 21.69
N GLY A 36 2.30 -20.43 22.71
CA GLY A 36 2.00 -19.43 23.74
C GLY A 36 1.81 -18.04 23.15
N THR A 37 1.20 -17.14 23.93
CA THR A 37 1.01 -15.73 23.56
C THR A 37 2.33 -15.12 23.07
N TYR A 38 2.27 -14.27 22.04
CA TYR A 38 3.42 -13.56 21.44
C TYR A 38 4.36 -14.40 20.56
N LYS A 39 4.09 -15.69 20.33
CA LYS A 39 4.81 -16.48 19.32
C LYS A 39 4.15 -16.36 17.95
N CYS A 40 4.94 -16.11 16.90
CA CYS A 40 4.46 -16.09 15.52
C CYS A 40 4.68 -17.41 14.79
N LEU A 41 3.80 -17.63 13.82
CA LEU A 41 3.97 -18.49 12.67
C LEU A 41 4.53 -17.62 11.54
N GLU A 42 5.70 -17.97 11.01
CA GLU A 42 6.35 -17.23 9.94
C GLU A 42 6.10 -17.89 8.58
N SER A 43 5.86 -17.10 7.54
CA SER A 43 5.85 -17.61 6.17
C SER A 43 7.27 -17.93 5.68
N SER A 44 7.36 -18.61 4.55
CA SER A 44 8.57 -18.58 3.74
C SER A 44 8.92 -17.14 3.35
N ARG A 45 10.21 -16.89 3.15
CA ARG A 45 10.69 -15.62 2.59
C ARG A 45 10.26 -15.46 1.14
N PHE A 46 9.96 -14.24 0.72
CA PHE A 46 9.66 -13.89 -0.66
C PHE A 46 10.29 -12.54 -1.03
N GLN A 47 10.48 -12.29 -2.33
CA GLN A 47 11.22 -11.13 -2.85
C GLN A 47 10.29 -10.15 -3.54
N VAL A 48 10.42 -8.86 -3.24
CA VAL A 48 9.67 -7.77 -3.91
C VAL A 48 10.58 -6.56 -4.05
N ALA A 49 10.73 -6.05 -5.28
CA ALA A 49 11.65 -4.95 -5.60
C ALA A 49 13.09 -5.16 -5.08
N GLY A 50 13.57 -6.40 -5.10
CA GLY A 50 14.91 -6.75 -4.59
C GLY A 50 15.03 -6.81 -3.07
N HIS A 51 13.91 -6.71 -2.34
CA HIS A 51 13.86 -6.79 -0.89
C HIS A 51 13.26 -8.10 -0.40
N THR A 52 13.81 -8.63 0.69
CA THR A 52 13.37 -9.88 1.31
C THR A 52 12.30 -9.63 2.37
N TRP A 53 11.16 -10.29 2.22
CA TRP A 53 10.00 -10.13 3.09
C TRP A 53 9.54 -11.45 3.69
N LYS A 54 8.85 -11.38 4.83
CA LYS A 54 8.07 -12.50 5.39
C LYS A 54 6.82 -12.00 6.12
N ILE A 55 5.79 -12.85 6.17
CA ILE A 55 4.57 -12.63 6.95
C ILE A 55 4.74 -13.27 8.32
N CYS A 56 4.43 -12.53 9.37
CA CYS A 56 4.39 -13.02 10.75
C CYS A 56 2.93 -13.03 11.24
N CYS A 57 2.38 -14.22 11.47
CA CYS A 57 1.03 -14.43 11.97
C CYS A 57 1.06 -14.83 13.44
N TYR A 58 0.27 -14.15 14.28
CA TYR A 58 0.15 -14.42 15.71
C TYR A 58 -1.28 -14.88 16.01
N PRO A 59 -1.54 -16.19 16.08
CA PRO A 59 -2.89 -16.71 16.33
C PRO A 59 -3.51 -16.27 17.67
N ASN A 60 -2.67 -15.94 18.65
CA ASN A 60 -3.05 -15.57 20.01
C ASN A 60 -2.73 -14.10 20.36
N GLY A 61 -2.48 -13.26 19.36
CA GLY A 61 -2.06 -11.87 19.55
C GLY A 61 -0.54 -11.71 19.63
N ASP A 62 -0.06 -10.58 19.13
CA ASP A 62 1.34 -10.13 19.16
C ASP A 62 1.73 -9.53 20.52
N PHE A 63 0.77 -8.95 21.26
CA PHE A 63 0.94 -8.41 22.61
C PHE A 63 -0.26 -8.73 23.52
N ARG A 64 -0.12 -8.49 24.83
CA ARG A 64 -1.08 -8.93 25.85
C ARG A 64 -2.46 -8.34 25.61
N GLU A 65 -2.47 -7.06 25.26
CA GLU A 65 -3.65 -6.28 24.90
C GLU A 65 -4.37 -6.84 23.67
N ASN A 66 -3.67 -7.57 22.82
CA ASN A 66 -4.19 -8.15 21.58
C ASN A 66 -4.60 -9.62 21.73
N ALA A 67 -4.60 -10.14 22.96
CA ALA A 67 -5.14 -11.46 23.25
C ALA A 67 -6.59 -11.59 22.75
N GLY A 68 -6.93 -12.75 22.20
CA GLY A 68 -8.23 -13.00 21.58
C GLY A 68 -8.35 -12.52 20.13
N PHE A 69 -7.29 -11.92 19.57
CA PHE A 69 -7.21 -11.57 18.15
C PHE A 69 -6.09 -12.34 17.46
N VAL A 70 -6.23 -12.52 16.16
CA VAL A 70 -5.15 -12.84 15.25
C VAL A 70 -4.46 -11.53 14.88
N SER A 71 -3.15 -11.45 15.09
CA SER A 71 -2.32 -10.34 14.60
C SER A 71 -1.57 -10.76 13.35
N LEU A 72 -1.41 -9.84 12.40
CA LEU A 72 -0.67 -10.05 11.17
C LEU A 72 0.29 -8.92 10.93
N HIS A 73 1.54 -9.25 10.63
CA HIS A 73 2.57 -8.28 10.30
C HIS A 73 3.35 -8.71 9.07
N LEU A 74 3.77 -7.73 8.29
CA LEU A 74 4.80 -7.89 7.28
C LEU A 74 6.12 -7.43 7.87
N GLU A 75 7.17 -8.19 7.64
CA GLU A 75 8.53 -7.90 8.10
C GLU A 75 9.51 -7.86 6.92
N LEU A 76 10.34 -6.81 6.91
CA LEU A 76 11.52 -6.70 6.06
C LEU A 76 12.66 -7.50 6.70
N ASP A 77 12.99 -8.65 6.10
CA ASP A 77 13.92 -9.65 6.65
C ASP A 77 15.26 -9.64 5.89
N GLU A 78 15.91 -8.48 5.90
CA GLU A 78 17.19 -8.25 5.23
C GLU A 78 18.39 -8.67 6.12
N PRO A 79 19.45 -9.25 5.52
CA PRO A 79 20.62 -9.73 6.26
C PRO A 79 21.38 -8.59 6.93
N ALA A 80 22.14 -8.93 7.98
CA ALA A 80 22.94 -8.01 8.81
C ALA A 80 23.80 -7.01 8.00
N ALA A 81 24.34 -7.45 6.87
CA ALA A 81 25.24 -6.71 6.01
C ALA A 81 24.54 -5.82 4.97
N ALA A 82 23.22 -5.96 4.76
CA ALA A 82 22.50 -5.16 3.77
C ALA A 82 22.45 -3.67 4.20
N PRO A 83 22.57 -2.72 3.26
CA PRO A 83 22.48 -1.30 3.57
C PRO A 83 21.12 -0.97 4.19
N ALA A 84 21.12 -0.05 5.17
CA ALA A 84 19.90 0.43 5.82
C ALA A 84 19.14 1.42 4.92
N LYS A 85 18.64 0.93 3.78
CA LYS A 85 17.81 1.71 2.85
C LYS A 85 16.37 1.76 3.35
N ASP A 86 15.75 2.93 3.22
CA ASP A 86 14.31 3.10 3.43
C ASP A 86 13.52 2.50 2.26
N VAL A 87 12.51 1.71 2.58
CA VAL A 87 11.66 1.02 1.63
C VAL A 87 10.20 1.38 1.91
N LEU A 88 9.62 2.26 1.10
CA LEU A 88 8.20 2.60 1.20
C LEU A 88 7.37 1.49 0.58
N ALA A 89 6.48 0.89 1.38
CA ALA A 89 5.60 -0.18 0.93
C ALA A 89 4.14 0.11 1.28
N GLU A 90 3.27 -0.13 0.31
CA GLU A 90 1.82 -0.19 0.46
C GLU A 90 1.43 -1.67 0.58
N VAL A 91 0.77 -2.03 1.67
CA VAL A 91 0.50 -3.44 2.01
C VAL A 91 -0.98 -3.62 2.27
N THR A 92 -1.55 -4.69 1.72
CA THR A 92 -2.90 -5.15 2.02
C THR A 92 -2.88 -6.60 2.46
N PHE A 93 -3.35 -6.86 3.68
CA PHE A 93 -3.66 -8.21 4.14
C PHE A 93 -5.14 -8.52 3.89
N SER A 94 -5.45 -9.72 3.41
CA SER A 94 -6.81 -10.22 3.26
C SER A 94 -6.91 -11.69 3.65
N LEU A 95 -8.05 -12.07 4.24
CA LEU A 95 -8.36 -13.49 4.44
C LEU A 95 -8.80 -14.10 3.11
N VAL A 96 -8.22 -15.25 2.79
CA VAL A 96 -8.59 -16.01 1.60
C VAL A 96 -9.78 -16.90 1.96
N ARG A 97 -10.86 -16.79 1.19
CA ARG A 97 -12.03 -17.67 1.34
C ARG A 97 -11.71 -19.05 0.81
N HIS A 98 -12.18 -20.08 1.50
CA HIS A 98 -12.09 -21.45 1.01
C HIS A 98 -12.99 -21.67 -0.21
N PRO A 99 -12.55 -22.49 -1.18
CA PRO A 99 -13.37 -22.88 -2.33
C PRO A 99 -14.69 -23.52 -1.85
N GLY A 100 -15.82 -23.07 -2.40
CA GLY A 100 -17.14 -23.58 -2.02
C GLY A 100 -17.72 -22.99 -0.73
N ALA A 101 -17.15 -21.93 -0.16
CA ALA A 101 -17.89 -21.06 0.74
C ALA A 101 -18.78 -20.12 -0.09
N PRO A 102 -20.11 -20.07 0.13
CA PRO A 102 -20.98 -19.15 -0.60
C PRO A 102 -20.53 -17.71 -0.37
N ALA A 103 -20.27 -16.93 -1.43
CA ALA A 103 -19.79 -15.55 -1.28
C ALA A 103 -20.78 -14.65 -0.53
N SER A 104 -22.07 -14.99 -0.55
CA SER A 104 -23.13 -14.30 0.17
C SER A 104 -23.06 -14.43 1.70
N LEU A 105 -22.32 -15.43 2.23
CA LEU A 105 -22.27 -15.68 3.69
C LEU A 105 -21.16 -14.92 4.41
N LEU A 106 -20.18 -14.32 3.70
CA LEU A 106 -19.00 -13.74 4.35
C LEU A 106 -18.55 -12.42 3.72
N PRO A 107 -18.58 -11.30 4.47
CA PRO A 107 -17.95 -10.07 4.00
C PRO A 107 -16.44 -10.30 3.82
N PRO A 108 -15.83 -9.72 2.78
CA PRO A 108 -14.38 -9.76 2.64
C PRO A 108 -13.75 -9.12 3.88
N HIS A 109 -12.70 -9.76 4.42
CA HIS A 109 -11.98 -9.23 5.58
C HIS A 109 -10.57 -8.87 5.14
N SER A 110 -10.27 -7.58 5.11
CA SER A 110 -8.98 -7.04 4.69
C SER A 110 -8.60 -5.81 5.50
N GLY A 111 -7.31 -5.52 5.56
CA GLY A 111 -6.75 -4.31 6.14
C GLY A 111 -5.53 -3.87 5.34
N SER A 112 -5.43 -2.56 5.09
CA SER A 112 -4.32 -1.98 4.33
C SER A 112 -3.58 -0.94 5.16
N PHE A 113 -2.28 -0.80 4.93
CA PHE A 113 -1.45 0.24 5.51
C PHE A 113 -0.30 0.59 4.57
N THR A 114 0.24 1.79 4.73
CA THR A 114 1.45 2.24 4.04
C THR A 114 2.49 2.57 5.10
N THR A 115 3.72 2.14 4.90
CA THR A 115 4.81 2.42 5.85
C THR A 115 6.17 2.38 5.17
N THR A 116 7.14 3.07 5.78
CA THR A 116 8.54 3.01 5.38
C THR A 116 9.25 2.00 6.27
N TYR A 117 9.72 0.92 5.67
CA TYR A 117 10.53 -0.09 6.34
C TYR A 117 12.00 0.26 6.26
N ASN A 118 12.74 -0.03 7.32
CA ASN A 118 14.19 -0.11 7.29
C ASN A 118 14.70 -1.02 8.42
N ARG A 119 15.96 -1.40 8.36
CA ARG A 119 16.55 -2.38 9.28
C ARG A 119 16.81 -1.84 10.70
N VAL A 120 16.93 -0.52 10.86
CA VAL A 120 17.31 0.13 12.14
C VAL A 120 16.08 0.61 12.93
N GLY A 121 15.02 0.99 12.23
CA GLY A 121 13.76 1.48 12.75
C GLY A 121 12.64 0.44 12.56
N ILE A 122 11.69 0.74 11.67
CA ILE A 122 10.49 -0.09 11.49
C ILE A 122 10.82 -1.27 10.57
N ARG A 123 11.27 -2.39 11.12
CA ARG A 123 11.43 -3.64 10.35
C ARG A 123 10.13 -4.41 10.18
N ARG A 124 9.14 -4.19 11.05
CA ARG A 124 7.90 -4.96 11.11
C ARG A 124 6.71 -4.02 11.34
N ARG A 125 5.67 -4.17 10.53
CA ARG A 125 4.42 -3.39 10.64
C ARG A 125 3.22 -4.23 10.24
N GLY A 126 2.08 -3.97 10.85
CA GLY A 126 0.85 -4.69 10.59
C GLY A 126 -0.27 -4.33 11.55
N PHE A 127 -1.16 -5.28 11.79
CA PHE A 127 -2.35 -5.12 12.61
C PHE A 127 -2.28 -6.02 13.85
N GLY A 128 -2.20 -5.40 15.03
CA GLY A 128 -2.27 -6.12 16.31
C GLY A 128 -3.65 -6.72 16.58
N ARG A 129 -4.71 -6.23 15.95
CA ARG A 129 -6.07 -6.79 16.07
C ARG A 129 -6.70 -6.99 14.70
N PHE A 130 -6.03 -7.76 13.84
CA PHE A 130 -6.50 -7.97 12.46
C PHE A 130 -7.87 -8.65 12.44
N LEU A 131 -8.04 -9.74 13.19
CA LEU A 131 -9.27 -10.52 13.19
C LEU A 131 -9.54 -11.09 14.59
N ALA A 132 -10.75 -10.91 15.13
CA ALA A 132 -11.12 -11.55 16.38
C ALA A 132 -11.16 -13.08 16.22
N ASN A 133 -10.60 -13.83 17.18
CA ASN A 133 -10.58 -15.29 17.14
C ASN A 133 -12.00 -15.88 17.11
N GLN A 134 -12.92 -15.33 17.91
CA GLN A 134 -14.33 -15.72 17.89
C GLN A 134 -14.95 -15.58 16.49
N LYS A 135 -14.57 -14.52 15.75
CA LYS A 135 -15.04 -14.26 14.39
C LYS A 135 -14.48 -15.29 13.42
N LEU A 136 -13.20 -15.67 13.55
CA LEU A 136 -12.57 -16.70 12.72
C LEU A 136 -13.20 -18.08 12.95
N ASP A 137 -13.42 -18.45 14.21
CA ASP A 137 -13.99 -19.75 14.59
C ASP A 137 -15.45 -19.89 14.15
N TRP A 138 -16.22 -18.79 14.19
CA TRP A 138 -17.60 -18.74 13.70
C TRP A 138 -17.70 -18.85 12.16
N PHE A 139 -16.75 -18.26 11.45
CA PHE A 139 -16.78 -18.21 9.99
C PHE A 139 -16.02 -19.37 9.35
N SER A 140 -16.73 -20.49 9.15
CA SER A 140 -16.24 -21.71 8.48
C SER A 140 -15.78 -21.53 7.03
N GLY A 141 -16.01 -20.36 6.42
CA GLY A 141 -15.48 -20.06 5.09
C GLY A 141 -14.05 -19.49 5.08
N TYR A 142 -13.49 -19.11 6.23
CA TYR A 142 -12.07 -18.72 6.36
C TYR A 142 -11.24 -19.78 7.09
N LEU A 143 -11.84 -20.48 8.06
CA LEU A 143 -11.26 -21.66 8.71
C LEU A 143 -12.05 -22.91 8.30
N ARG A 144 -11.45 -23.75 7.45
CA ARG A 144 -12.03 -25.02 6.97
C ARG A 144 -10.96 -26.10 6.99
N ASP A 145 -11.32 -27.31 7.37
CA ASP A 145 -10.39 -28.45 7.46
C ASP A 145 -9.12 -28.12 8.27
N ASP A 146 -9.31 -27.34 9.35
CA ASP A 146 -8.24 -26.79 10.19
C ASP A 146 -7.18 -25.98 9.42
N CYS A 147 -7.57 -25.37 8.29
CA CYS A 147 -6.72 -24.56 7.44
C CYS A 147 -7.21 -23.11 7.35
N VAL A 148 -6.28 -22.17 7.40
CA VAL A 148 -6.52 -20.73 7.18
C VAL A 148 -5.52 -20.23 6.16
N ALA A 149 -5.94 -19.33 5.27
CA ALA A 149 -5.04 -18.68 4.33
C ALA A 149 -5.15 -17.15 4.41
N VAL A 150 -3.99 -16.50 4.39
CA VAL A 150 -3.83 -15.05 4.42
C VAL A 150 -3.09 -14.62 3.17
N ARG A 151 -3.69 -13.72 2.40
CA ARG A 151 -3.07 -13.07 1.24
C ARG A 151 -2.46 -11.74 1.67
N CYS A 152 -1.25 -11.47 1.21
CA CYS A 152 -0.54 -10.22 1.35
C CYS A 152 -0.24 -9.67 -0.05
N ASP A 153 -0.87 -8.56 -0.40
CA ASP A 153 -0.52 -7.78 -1.58
C ASP A 153 0.42 -6.66 -1.13
N ILE A 154 1.58 -6.55 -1.78
CA ILE A 154 2.61 -5.57 -1.45
C ILE A 154 3.02 -4.83 -2.71
N THR A 155 3.08 -3.50 -2.61
CA THR A 155 3.60 -2.61 -3.64
C THR A 155 4.73 -1.79 -3.05
N VAL A 156 5.94 -1.92 -3.60
CA VAL A 156 7.09 -1.10 -3.21
C VAL A 156 7.14 0.13 -4.09
N VAL A 157 7.23 1.30 -3.47
CA VAL A 157 7.23 2.61 -4.13
C VAL A 157 8.60 3.25 -3.97
N GLU A 158 9.13 3.76 -5.07
CA GLU A 158 10.40 4.48 -5.11
C GLU A 158 10.18 5.92 -5.54
N LYS A 159 11.04 6.81 -5.03
CA LYS A 159 11.08 8.20 -5.49
C LYS A 159 11.99 8.27 -6.71
N SER A 160 11.50 8.78 -7.83
CA SER A 160 12.36 9.06 -8.96
C SER A 160 13.32 10.22 -8.61
N PRO A 161 14.58 10.19 -9.07
CA PRO A 161 15.44 11.36 -8.97
C PRO A 161 14.77 12.56 -9.67
N ALA A 162 14.99 13.77 -9.15
CA ALA A 162 14.51 14.97 -9.80
C ALA A 162 15.11 15.04 -11.20
N ARG A 163 14.26 15.11 -12.23
CA ARG A 163 14.71 15.39 -13.59
C ARG A 163 14.68 16.90 -13.76
N GLU A 164 15.85 17.48 -14.01
CA GLU A 164 15.96 18.81 -14.58
C GLU A 164 15.64 18.65 -16.06
N GLU A 165 14.49 19.15 -16.49
CA GLU A 165 14.23 19.28 -17.92
C GLU A 165 14.96 20.54 -18.38
N GLU A 166 16.16 20.37 -18.96
CA GLU A 166 16.76 21.36 -19.87
C GLU A 166 16.01 21.36 -21.22
N GLU A 167 14.68 21.39 -21.18
CA GLU A 167 13.90 21.80 -22.34
C GLU A 167 13.68 23.28 -22.18
N VAL A 168 14.27 24.07 -23.09
CA VAL A 168 14.05 25.51 -23.24
C VAL A 168 12.59 25.79 -22.93
N ALA A 169 12.33 26.36 -21.74
CA ALA A 169 10.99 26.59 -21.25
C ALA A 169 10.25 27.42 -22.30
N GLN A 170 9.56 26.76 -23.23
CA GLN A 170 8.71 27.45 -24.18
C GLN A 170 7.72 28.20 -23.30
N ALA A 171 7.58 29.50 -23.52
CA ALA A 171 6.72 30.39 -22.75
C ALA A 171 5.35 29.74 -22.42
N ARG A 172 4.86 28.85 -23.30
CA ARG A 172 3.70 27.98 -23.11
C ARG A 172 3.64 27.16 -21.81
N VAL A 173 4.71 26.54 -21.31
CA VAL A 173 4.65 25.76 -20.05
C VAL A 173 4.53 26.67 -18.84
N VAL A 174 5.28 27.77 -18.85
CA VAL A 174 5.26 28.79 -17.80
C VAL A 174 3.94 29.58 -17.80
N GLU A 175 3.39 29.85 -18.98
CA GLU A 175 2.04 30.42 -19.17
C GLU A 175 0.93 29.45 -18.74
N MET A 176 1.05 28.15 -19.06
CA MET A 176 0.09 27.11 -18.70
C MET A 176 0.04 26.85 -17.20
N LEU A 177 1.18 26.94 -16.51
CA LEU A 177 1.27 26.90 -15.05
C LEU A 177 0.93 28.25 -14.38
N GLY A 178 0.70 29.31 -15.17
CA GLY A 178 0.36 30.65 -14.68
C GLY A 178 1.49 31.37 -13.94
N LEU A 179 2.74 30.99 -14.19
CA LEU A 179 3.93 31.46 -13.47
C LEU A 179 4.52 32.77 -14.03
N LEU A 180 4.18 33.17 -15.26
CA LEU A 180 4.50 34.48 -15.82
C LEU A 180 3.20 35.19 -16.25
N CYS A 181 2.84 36.26 -15.55
CA CYS A 181 1.77 37.18 -15.93
C CYS A 181 2.40 38.58 -16.03
N ASP A 182 2.48 39.14 -17.24
CA ASP A 182 3.05 40.48 -17.49
C ASP A 182 2.07 41.62 -17.16
N CYS A 183 0.92 41.30 -16.58
CA CYS A 183 -0.10 42.29 -16.21
C CYS A 183 0.30 42.98 -14.90
N LYS A 184 0.42 44.31 -14.96
CA LYS A 184 0.73 45.16 -13.79
C LYS A 184 -0.52 45.53 -12.96
N ASP A 185 -1.66 44.90 -13.22
CA ASP A 185 -2.94 45.21 -12.56
C ASP A 185 -3.52 44.03 -11.76
N GLU A 186 -4.29 44.35 -10.72
CA GLU A 186 -4.94 43.39 -9.81
C GLU A 186 -6.04 42.54 -10.48
N LEU A 187 -6.27 42.72 -11.79
CA LEU A 187 -7.24 41.98 -12.60
C LEU A 187 -6.70 40.61 -13.07
N CYS A 188 -5.38 40.39 -13.06
CA CYS A 188 -4.73 39.12 -13.44
C CYS A 188 -5.17 37.94 -12.54
N LYS A 189 -5.40 38.15 -11.24
CA LYS A 189 -5.81 37.11 -10.28
C LYS A 189 -7.10 36.38 -10.68
N ARG A 190 -8.07 37.06 -11.33
CA ARG A 190 -9.35 36.45 -11.74
C ARG A 190 -9.30 35.78 -13.13
N ARG A 191 -8.42 36.24 -14.03
CA ARG A 191 -8.26 35.68 -15.38
C ARG A 191 -7.44 34.38 -15.38
N HIS A 192 -6.34 34.31 -14.61
CA HIS A 192 -5.53 33.09 -14.50
C HIS A 192 -6.17 32.01 -13.63
N ALA A 193 -6.98 32.39 -12.63
CA ALA A 193 -7.85 31.45 -11.91
C ALA A 193 -8.85 30.72 -12.84
N ARG A 194 -9.20 31.32 -13.99
CA ARG A 194 -10.07 30.71 -15.01
C ARG A 194 -9.28 29.90 -16.05
N ALA A 195 -8.02 30.26 -16.34
CA ALA A 195 -7.16 29.53 -17.27
C ALA A 195 -6.69 28.19 -16.67
N ALA A 196 -6.30 28.14 -15.40
CA ALA A 196 -6.05 26.88 -14.68
C ALA A 196 -7.29 25.97 -14.66
N ARG A 197 -8.50 26.55 -14.59
CA ARG A 197 -9.78 25.82 -14.67
C ARG A 197 -10.18 25.39 -16.09
N ARG A 198 -9.65 26.01 -17.15
CA ARG A 198 -9.94 25.64 -18.55
C ARG A 198 -8.86 24.74 -19.17
N ALA A 199 -7.61 24.81 -18.72
CA ALA A 199 -6.57 23.85 -19.08
C ALA A 199 -6.89 22.43 -18.57
N PHE A 200 -7.63 22.33 -17.45
CA PHE A 200 -8.22 21.09 -16.96
C PHE A 200 -9.44 20.58 -17.77
N VAL A 201 -9.96 21.35 -18.73
CA VAL A 201 -11.09 20.97 -19.59
C VAL A 201 -10.65 20.63 -21.02
N GLY A 202 -9.42 21.00 -21.43
CA GLY A 202 -8.91 20.79 -22.80
C GLY A 202 -7.79 19.75 -22.95
N LEU A 203 -7.03 19.45 -21.91
CA LEU A 203 -6.24 18.22 -21.83
C LEU A 203 -7.07 17.22 -21.05
N GLY A 204 -7.38 16.10 -21.68
CA GLY A 204 -8.16 15.01 -21.10
C GLY A 204 -7.57 14.51 -19.79
N LEU A 205 -7.92 15.15 -18.69
CA LEU A 205 -7.99 14.52 -17.40
C LEU A 205 -9.26 13.69 -17.38
N ARG A 206 -9.11 12.40 -17.70
CA ARG A 206 -9.83 11.43 -16.89
C ARG A 206 -9.10 11.32 -15.56
N GLN A 207 -9.44 12.24 -14.65
CA GLN A 207 -9.41 11.93 -13.22
C GLN A 207 -10.40 10.80 -12.98
N ALA A 208 -9.99 9.80 -12.20
CA ALA A 208 -10.86 9.28 -11.14
C ALA A 208 -10.04 8.47 -10.14
N LEU A 209 -9.53 9.16 -9.13
CA LEU A 209 -9.52 8.62 -7.78
C LEU A 209 -10.90 8.91 -7.18
N VAL A 210 -11.48 7.89 -6.53
CA VAL A 210 -12.56 7.90 -5.52
C VAL A 210 -13.85 7.14 -5.90
N LYS A 211 -13.98 6.00 -5.19
CA LYS A 211 -15.17 5.30 -4.65
C LYS A 211 -15.94 4.28 -5.53
N PHE A 212 -15.72 3.03 -5.15
CA PHE A 212 -16.72 2.10 -4.58
C PHE A 212 -17.90 1.63 -5.46
N PHE A 213 -17.80 0.35 -5.83
CA PHE A 213 -18.83 -0.72 -5.80
C PHE A 213 -19.69 -1.07 -7.04
N LEU A 214 -19.42 -2.30 -7.52
CA LEU A 214 -20.29 -3.35 -8.10
C LEU A 214 -20.89 -3.09 -9.51
N ARG A 215 -20.97 -4.02 -10.47
CA ARG A 215 -20.99 -5.51 -10.58
C ARG A 215 -20.38 -5.86 -11.97
N CYS A 216 -19.86 -7.04 -12.32
CA CYS A 216 -20.44 -8.39 -12.28
C CYS A 216 -19.32 -9.42 -12.57
N PHE A 217 -18.85 -10.13 -11.54
CA PHE A 217 -18.47 -11.53 -11.68
C PHE A 217 -19.32 -12.30 -10.69
N HIS A 218 -19.93 -13.40 -11.13
CA HIS A 218 -20.65 -14.32 -10.26
C HIS A 218 -19.64 -15.09 -9.41
N VAL A 219 -19.63 -14.78 -8.12
CA VAL A 219 -19.33 -15.69 -6.99
C VAL A 219 -20.41 -15.44 -5.95
#